data_AF-A0A4Y1ZGM0-F1
#
_entry.id   AF-A0A4Y1ZGM0-F1
#
_cell.length_a   1.000
_cell.length_b   1.000
_cell.length_c   1.000
_cell.angle_alpha   90.00
_cell.angle_beta   90.00
_cell.angle_gamma   90.00
#
_symmetry.space_group_name_H-M   'P 1'
#
loop_
_entity.id
_entity.type
_entity.pdbx_description
1 polymer ?
#
loop_
_entity_poly.entity_id
_entity_poly.type
_entity_poly.pdbx_seq_one_letter_code
_entity_poly.pdbx_strand_id
1 'polypeptide(L)' 'MPELDNLIVTPHVAGTTRESIARVAQVTVDNIDKFMRREHPDFVVNEKALKKYKQQI' A
#
# COMPACT_ATOMS: atom_id res chain seq x y z
N MET A 1 -9.00 -25.50 -18.95
CA MET A 1 -8.23 -25.30 -17.71
C MET A 1 -7.63 -26.65 -17.32
N PRO A 2 -6.45 -26.74 -16.71
CA PRO A 2 -5.93 -28.02 -16.24
C PRO A 2 -6.92 -28.62 -15.22
N GLU A 3 -7.30 -29.89 -15.43
CA GLU A 3 -8.20 -30.64 -14.55
C GLU A 3 -7.37 -31.17 -13.36
N LEU A 4 -7.29 -30.38 -12.30
CA LEU A 4 -6.60 -30.72 -11.06
C LEU A 4 -7.60 -30.72 -9.91
N ASP A 5 -8.04 -31.91 -9.51
CA ASP A 5 -9.12 -32.10 -8.53
C ASP A 5 -8.74 -31.65 -7.11
N ASN A 6 -7.44 -31.44 -6.84
CA ASN A 6 -6.91 -31.04 -5.55
C ASN A 6 -6.38 -29.60 -5.51
N LEU A 7 -6.72 -28.77 -6.51
CA LEU A 7 -6.26 -27.39 -6.61
C LEU A 7 -7.39 -26.39 -6.42
N ILE A 8 -7.26 -25.53 -5.40
CA ILE A 8 -8.09 -24.34 -5.23
C ILE A 8 -7.26 -23.12 -5.62
N VAL A 9 -7.77 -22.33 -6.57
CA VAL A 9 -7.18 -21.04 -6.97
C VAL A 9 -8.17 -19.91 -6.73
N THR A 10 -7.65 -18.72 -6.43
CA THR A 10 -8.48 -17.52 -6.28
C THR A 10 -7.91 -16.38 -7.13
N PRO A 11 -8.74 -15.52 -7.74
CA PRO A 11 -8.28 -14.48 -8.65
C PRO A 11 -7.77 -13.24 -7.90
N HIS A 12 -6.73 -13.39 -7.08
CA HIS A 12 -6.14 -12.30 -6.28
C HIS A 12 -7.18 -11.54 -5.43
N VAL A 13 -7.97 -12.27 -4.64
CA VAL A 13 -9.07 -11.69 -3.83
C VAL A 13 -8.76 -11.58 -2.34
N ALA A 14 -7.52 -11.87 -1.93
CA ALA A 14 -7.14 -11.90 -0.52
C ALA A 14 -7.37 -10.56 0.21
N GLY A 15 -7.14 -9.43 -0.48
CA GLY A 15 -7.30 -8.08 0.09
C GLY A 15 -8.55 -7.33 -0.38
N THR A 16 -9.49 -7.99 -1.07
CA THR A 16 -10.55 -7.31 -1.83
C THR A 16 -11.88 -7.20 -1.09
N THR A 17 -11.89 -7.27 0.24
CA THR A 17 -13.10 -6.90 1.00
C THR A 17 -13.36 -5.40 0.83
N ARG A 18 -14.64 -4.98 0.90
CA ARG A 18 -15.02 -3.55 0.79
C ARG A 18 -14.29 -2.69 1.80
N GLU A 19 -14.17 -3.20 3.02
CA GLU A 19 -13.48 -2.57 4.13
C GLU A 19 -11.97 -2.44 3.88
N SER A 20 -11.32 -3.50 3.40
CA SER A 20 -9.89 -3.50 3.08
C SER A 20 -9.55 -2.50 1.96
N ILE A 21 -10.30 -2.53 0.86
CA ILE A 21 -10.10 -1.60 -0.27
C ILE A 21 -10.26 -0.15 0.19
N ALA A 22 -11.30 0.15 0.98
CA ALA A 22 -11.52 1.49 1.51
C ALA A 22 -10.36 1.99 2.37
N ARG A 23 -9.83 1.14 3.28
CA ARG A 23 -8.66 1.48 4.09
C ARG A 23 -7.39 1.68 3.27
N VAL A 24 -7.13 0.84 2.28
CA VAL A 24 -5.96 0.99 1.40
C VAL A 24 -6.02 2.31 0.66
N ALA A 25 -7.19 2.67 0.12
CA ALA A 25 -7.39 3.96 -0.55
C ALA A 25 -7.15 5.13 0.41
N GLN A 26 -7.71 5.07 1.62
CA GLN A 26 -7.55 6.12 2.63
C GLN A 26 -6.09 6.31 3.03
N VAL A 27 -5.38 5.24 3.38
CA VAL A 27 -3.95 5.28 3.75
C VAL A 27 -3.10 5.82 2.60
N THR A 28 -3.46 5.53 1.36
CA THR A 28 -2.76 6.06 0.19
C THR A 28 -2.90 7.57 0.10
N VAL A 29 -4.12 8.10 0.23
CA VAL A 29 -4.40 9.55 0.17
C VAL A 29 -3.76 10.27 1.36
N ASP A 30 -3.87 9.73 2.57
CA ASP A 30 -3.30 10.33 3.78
C ASP A 30 -1.78 10.47 3.68
N ASN A 31 -1.10 9.45 3.14
CA ASN A 31 0.35 9.50 2.93
C ASN A 31 0.78 10.54 1.90
N ILE A 32 -0.02 10.73 0.84
CA ILE A 32 0.23 11.79 -0.15
C ILE A 32 0.08 13.16 0.51
N ASP A 33 -1.00 13.39 1.28
CA ASP A 33 -1.22 14.67 1.98
C ASP A 33 -0.09 14.97 2.98
N LYS A 34 0.26 13.99 3.83
CA LYS A 34 1.40 14.11 4.76
C LYS A 34 2.69 14.48 4.05
N PHE A 35 3.01 13.80 2.95
CA PHE A 35 4.21 14.10 2.18
C PHE A 35 4.20 15.53 1.62
N MET A 36 3.07 15.98 1.04
CA MET A 36 2.92 17.33 0.50
C MET A 36 3.03 18.42 1.58
N ARG A 37 2.59 18.11 2.81
CA ARG A 37 2.73 18.98 4.00
C ARG A 37 4.11 18.92 4.65
N ARG A 38 5.06 18.14 4.10
CA ARG A 38 6.39 17.87 4.66
C ARG A 38 6.35 17.14 6.02
N GLU A 39 5.24 16.47 6.30
CA GLU A 39 5.09 15.58 7.45
C GLU A 39 5.70 14.20 7.14
N HIS A 40 5.84 13.35 8.16
CA HIS A 40 6.32 11.99 7.95
C HIS A 40 5.15 11.10 7.50
N PRO A 41 5.19 10.48 6.30
CA PRO A 41 4.18 9.50 5.91
C PRO A 41 4.22 8.28 6.85
N ASP A 42 3.10 7.59 6.99
CA ASP A 42 3.00 6.33 7.73
C ASP A 42 3.52 5.15 6.89
N PHE A 43 3.91 4.06 7.57
CA PHE A 43 4.28 2.78 6.94
C PHE A 43 5.36 2.87 5.84
N VAL A 44 6.31 3.80 5.97
CA VAL A 44 7.35 4.01 4.97
C VAL A 44 8.28 2.79 4.91
N VAL A 45 8.25 2.09 3.77
CA VAL A 45 9.08 0.90 3.55
C VAL A 45 10.55 1.27 3.35
N ASN A 46 10.83 2.40 2.67
CA ASN A 46 12.18 2.85 2.34
C ASN A 46 12.56 4.14 3.08
N GLU A 47 12.85 4.01 4.37
CA GLU A 47 13.27 5.12 5.24
C GLU A 47 14.55 5.83 4.76
N LYS A 48 15.45 5.11 4.09
CA LYS A 48 16.69 5.71 3.55
C LYS A 48 16.40 6.74 2.48
N ALA A 49 15.46 6.45 1.58
CA ALA A 49 15.05 7.38 0.53
C ALA A 49 14.39 8.64 1.11
N LEU A 50 13.51 8.47 2.10
CA LEU A 50 12.85 9.60 2.76
C LEU A 50 13.85 10.52 3.47
N LYS A 51 14.83 9.95 4.19
CA LYS A 51 15.90 10.73 4.83
C LYS A 51 16.73 11.51 3.80
N LYS A 52 17.08 10.88 2.68
CA LYS A 52 17.83 11.55 1.61
C LYS A 52 17.02 12.69 0.98
N TYR A 53 15.71 12.54 0.80
CA TYR A 53 14.84 13.61 0.32
C TYR A 53 14.82 14.80 1.29
N LYS A 54 14.65 14.55 2.59
CA LYS A 54 14.64 15.59 3.63
C LYS A 54 15.95 16.38 3.75
N GLN A 55 17.07 15.85 3.25
CA GLN A 55 18.36 16.55 3.22
C GLN A 55 18.53 17.46 1.99
N GLN A 56 17.66 17.34 0.98
CA GLN A 56 17.70 18.12 -0.27
C GLN A 56 16.76 19.33 -0.26
N ILE A 57 15.90 19.43 0.75
CA ILE A 57 14.93 20.51 0.95
C ILE A 57 15.18 21.22 2.28
#